data_AF-A0A3D6EGA4-F1
#
_entry.id   AF-A0A3D6EGA4-F1
#
_cell.length_a   1.000
_cell.length_b   1.000
_cell.length_c   1.000
_cell.angle_alpha   90.00
_cell.angle_beta   90.00
_cell.angle_gamma   90.00
#
_symmetry.space_group_name_H-M   'P 1'
#
loop_
_entity.id
_entity.type
_entity.pdbx_description
1 polymer ?
#
loop_
_entity_poly.entity_id
_entity_poly.type
_entity_poly.pdbx_seq_one_letter_code
_entity_poly.pdbx_strand_id
1 'polypeptide(L)'
;MSRLESLYQSFTGYKPFEMNLLPLSGSARKYYRLSGEGGTLIGCIGTNPAENKAFLSIDEAFCDAGFHAPRVYAVSEDGMEYIQEDLGDGQLFELLKPQIPSGNFSSDQKNWLRDALSLLP
;
A
#
# COMPACT_ATOMS: atom_id res chain seq x y z
N MET A 1 -6.82 20.20 9.53
CA MET A 1 -6.81 18.74 9.40
C MET A 1 -6.79 18.42 7.92
N SER A 2 -5.81 17.65 7.47
CA SER A 2 -5.79 17.15 6.09
C SER A 2 -6.96 16.18 5.89
N ARG A 3 -7.37 15.95 4.65
CA ARG A 3 -8.49 15.06 4.36
C ARG A 3 -8.13 13.59 4.64
N LEU A 4 -6.88 13.19 4.43
CA LEU A 4 -6.36 11.90 4.89
C LEU A 4 -6.44 11.71 6.42
N GLU A 5 -6.18 12.74 7.23
CA GLU A 5 -6.38 12.66 8.69
C GLU A 5 -7.85 12.44 9.05
N SER A 6 -8.76 13.11 8.35
CA SER A 6 -10.21 12.92 8.52
C SER A 6 -10.65 11.51 8.14
N LEU A 7 -10.13 10.96 7.05
CA LEU A 7 -10.40 9.57 6.62
C LEU A 7 -9.85 8.55 7.63
N TYR A 8 -8.63 8.77 8.14
CA TYR A 8 -8.06 7.93 9.20
C TYR A 8 -8.95 7.95 10.45
N GLN A 9 -9.38 9.15 10.87
CA GLN A 9 -10.20 9.29 12.06
C GLN A 9 -11.61 8.70 11.88
N SER A 10 -12.22 8.85 10.70
CA SER A 10 -13.54 8.27 10.45
C SER A 10 -13.50 6.74 10.44
N PHE A 11 -12.41 6.15 9.94
CA PHE A 11 -12.26 4.69 9.87
C PHE A 11 -11.83 4.08 11.21
N THR A 12 -10.88 4.68 11.91
CA THR A 12 -10.30 4.12 13.14
C THR A 12 -10.96 4.61 14.42
N GLY A 13 -11.63 5.76 14.39
CA GLY A 13 -12.13 6.48 15.58
C GLY A 13 -11.08 7.37 16.26
N TYR A 14 -9.81 7.29 15.87
CA TYR A 14 -8.70 7.99 16.50
C TYR A 14 -8.05 9.00 15.56
N LYS A 15 -7.47 10.06 16.09
CA LYS A 15 -6.64 10.95 15.29
C LYS A 15 -5.27 10.31 15.07
N PRO A 16 -4.67 10.42 13.87
CA PRO A 16 -3.29 10.00 13.69
C PRO A 16 -2.38 10.91 14.53
N PHE A 17 -1.33 10.33 15.07
CA PHE A 17 -0.24 11.05 15.74
C PHE A 17 0.69 11.72 14.73
N GLU A 18 0.92 11.05 13.61
CA GLU A 18 1.85 11.48 12.57
C GLU A 18 1.40 11.04 11.19
N MET A 19 1.92 11.73 10.18
CA MET A 19 1.68 11.50 8.77
C MET A 19 3.00 11.69 8.00
N ASN A 20 3.64 10.59 7.64
CA ASN A 20 4.97 10.58 7.04
C ASN A 20 4.88 10.31 5.54
N LEU A 21 5.45 11.21 4.72
CA LEU A 21 5.51 11.02 3.27
C LEU A 21 6.41 9.83 2.92
N LEU A 22 5.89 8.88 2.15
CA LEU A 22 6.66 7.76 1.63
C LEU A 22 7.43 8.15 0.36
N PRO A 23 8.56 7.46 0.06
CA PRO A 23 9.30 7.68 -1.17
C PRO A 23 8.43 7.53 -2.42
N LEU A 24 8.63 8.43 -3.39
CA LEU A 24 7.90 8.40 -4.65
C LEU A 24 8.16 7.08 -5.40
N SER A 25 7.08 6.43 -5.82
CA SER A 25 7.10 5.06 -6.36
C SER A 25 6.79 5.04 -7.86
N GLY A 26 7.38 5.95 -8.63
CA GLY A 26 7.21 6.04 -10.10
C GLY A 26 5.86 6.56 -10.59
N SER A 27 4.90 6.80 -9.69
CA SER A 27 3.61 7.45 -9.96
C SER A 27 3.64 8.92 -9.52
N ALA A 28 2.75 9.75 -10.09
CA ALA A 28 2.49 11.10 -9.61
C ALA A 28 1.72 11.13 -8.27
N ARG A 29 1.16 9.98 -7.85
CA ARG A 29 0.50 9.83 -6.56
C ARG A 29 1.47 10.01 -5.41
N LYS A 30 1.00 10.62 -4.33
CA LYS A 30 1.74 10.75 -3.08
C LYS A 30 1.16 9.79 -2.05
N TYR A 31 2.02 8.97 -1.45
CA TYR A 31 1.63 8.07 -0.38
C TYR A 31 2.17 8.57 0.94
N TYR A 32 1.37 8.45 1.99
CA TYR A 32 1.72 8.82 3.34
C TYR A 32 1.42 7.65 4.27
N ARG A 33 2.32 7.34 5.18
CA ARG A 33 2.03 6.45 6.31
C ARG A 33 1.45 7.28 7.44
N LEU A 34 0.21 6.99 7.82
CA LEU A 34 -0.47 7.57 8.98
C LEU A 34 -0.36 6.60 10.14
N SER A 35 0.15 7.06 11.28
CA SER A 35 0.30 6.25 12.49
C SER A 35 -0.54 6.87 13.62
N GLY A 36 -1.28 6.06 14.36
CA GLY A 36 -2.11 6.52 15.48
C GLY A 36 -2.51 5.37 16.41
N GLU A 37 -3.38 5.64 17.39
CA GLU A 37 -3.94 4.60 18.27
C GLU A 37 -4.67 3.50 17.49
N GLY A 38 -5.27 3.85 16.34
CA GLY A 38 -5.92 2.92 15.43
C GLY A 38 -4.99 2.05 14.59
N GLY A 39 -3.68 2.10 14.84
CA GLY A 39 -2.66 1.41 14.04
C GLY A 39 -2.13 2.25 12.89
N THR A 40 -1.45 1.60 11.95
CA THR A 40 -0.86 2.25 10.77
C THR A 40 -1.70 1.99 9.52
N LEU A 41 -1.86 3.03 8.70
CA LEU A 41 -2.56 2.98 7.42
C LEU A 41 -1.78 3.77 6.37
N ILE A 42 -1.93 3.41 5.10
CA ILE A 42 -1.36 4.18 3.99
C ILE A 42 -2.44 5.08 3.41
N GLY A 43 -2.22 6.39 3.45
CA GLY A 43 -3.02 7.37 2.75
C GLY A 43 -2.45 7.67 1.37
N CYS A 44 -3.29 7.74 0.36
CA CYS A 44 -2.93 8.14 -0.99
C CYS A 44 -3.60 9.46 -1.36
N ILE A 45 -2.82 10.37 -1.93
CA ILE A 45 -3.31 11.56 -2.64
C ILE A 45 -3.08 11.34 -4.13
N GLY A 46 -4.19 11.16 -4.86
CA GLY A 46 -4.19 11.00 -6.31
C GLY A 46 -4.04 12.32 -7.07
N THR A 47 -3.77 12.21 -8.37
CA THR A 47 -3.63 13.35 -9.28
C THR A 47 -4.65 13.31 -10.42
N ASN A 48 -5.33 12.18 -10.63
CA ASN A 48 -6.28 11.97 -11.71
C ASN A 48 -7.48 11.12 -11.21
N PRO A 49 -8.72 11.65 -11.27
CA PRO A 49 -9.91 10.92 -10.86
C PRO A 49 -10.14 9.60 -11.62
N ALA A 50 -9.84 9.57 -12.92
CA ALA A 50 -10.04 8.38 -13.75
C ALA A 50 -9.08 7.26 -13.36
N GLU A 51 -7.82 7.59 -13.09
CA GLU A 51 -6.83 6.62 -12.61
C GLU A 51 -7.17 6.10 -11.21
N ASN A 52 -7.66 6.97 -10.32
CA ASN A 52 -8.10 6.56 -8.99
C ASN A 52 -9.30 5.62 -9.07
N LYS A 53 -10.30 5.96 -9.89
CA LYS A 53 -11.46 5.09 -10.11
C LYS A 53 -11.04 3.71 -10.65
N ALA A 54 -10.12 3.68 -11.62
CA ALA A 54 -9.58 2.44 -12.16
C ALA A 54 -8.85 1.63 -11.07
N PHE A 55 -8.01 2.28 -10.26
CA PHE A 55 -7.31 1.62 -9.15
C PHE A 55 -8.27 1.02 -8.13
N LEU A 56 -9.28 1.79 -7.68
CA LEU A 56 -10.28 1.31 -6.71
C LEU A 56 -11.07 0.12 -7.25
N SER A 57 -11.38 0.12 -8.55
CA SER A 57 -12.08 -1.01 -9.19
C SER A 57 -11.21 -2.27 -9.26
N ILE A 58 -9.89 -2.09 -9.48
CA ILE A 58 -8.93 -3.20 -9.47
C ILE A 58 -8.73 -3.74 -8.05
N ASP A 59 -8.61 -2.86 -7.06
CA ASP A 59 -8.49 -3.22 -5.64
C ASP A 59 -9.67 -4.08 -5.17
N GLU A 60 -10.90 -3.64 -5.45
CA GLU A 60 -12.12 -4.38 -5.14
C GLU A 60 -12.12 -5.77 -5.79
N ALA A 61 -11.86 -5.84 -7.10
CA ALA A 61 -11.78 -7.11 -7.82
C ALA A 61 -10.67 -8.03 -7.28
N PHE A 62 -9.56 -7.45 -6.83
CA PHE A 62 -8.44 -8.23 -6.29
C PHE A 62 -8.75 -8.80 -4.92
N CYS A 63 -9.34 -7.99 -4.05
CA CYS A 63 -9.82 -8.43 -2.74
C CYS A 63 -10.86 -9.54 -2.87
N ASP A 64 -11.83 -9.39 -3.79
CA ASP A 64 -12.89 -10.38 -4.03
C ASP A 64 -12.36 -11.72 -4.56
N ALA A 65 -11.28 -11.67 -5.35
CA ALA A 65 -10.59 -12.85 -5.84
C ALA A 65 -9.63 -13.49 -4.81
N GLY A 66 -9.49 -12.89 -3.62
CA GLY A 66 -8.60 -13.38 -2.56
C GLY A 66 -7.11 -13.12 -2.82
N PHE A 67 -6.78 -12.15 -3.68
CA PHE A 67 -5.39 -11.74 -3.85
C PHE A 67 -4.88 -10.99 -2.63
N HIS A 68 -3.58 -11.15 -2.35
CA HIS A 68 -2.87 -10.41 -1.32
C HIS A 68 -2.50 -9.00 -1.82
N ALA A 69 -3.53 -8.17 -2.03
CA ALA A 69 -3.43 -6.76 -2.35
C ALA A 69 -3.88 -5.90 -1.15
N PRO A 70 -3.35 -4.68 -0.98
CA PRO A 70 -3.72 -3.83 0.15
C PRO A 70 -5.16 -3.35 0.02
N ARG A 71 -6.02 -3.75 0.96
CA ARG A 71 -7.44 -3.34 0.92
C ARG A 71 -7.59 -1.84 1.14
N VAL A 72 -8.38 -1.18 0.29
CA VAL A 72 -8.85 0.19 0.55
C VAL A 72 -9.98 0.20 1.58
N TYR A 73 -9.86 1.05 2.59
CA TYR A 73 -10.79 1.12 3.73
C TYR A 73 -11.76 2.29 3.66
N ALA A 74 -11.30 3.45 3.18
CA ALA A 74 -12.15 4.62 3.02
C ALA A 74 -11.63 5.50 1.89
N VAL A 75 -12.56 6.18 1.21
CA VAL A 75 -12.30 7.03 0.05
C VAL A 75 -12.98 8.37 0.28
N SER A 76 -12.37 9.45 -0.19
CA SER A 76 -12.97 10.77 -0.17
C SER A 76 -14.15 10.88 -1.13
N GLU A 77 -15.06 11.83 -0.86
CA GLU A 77 -16.27 12.04 -1.68
C GLU A 77 -15.99 12.27 -3.18
N ASP A 78 -14.85 12.88 -3.51
CA ASP A 78 -14.43 13.13 -4.90
C ASP A 78 -13.52 12.02 -5.49
N GLY A 79 -13.24 10.97 -4.72
CA GLY A 79 -12.37 9.87 -5.13
C GLY A 79 -10.88 10.22 -5.26
N MET A 80 -10.46 11.41 -4.83
CA MET A 80 -9.07 11.86 -5.00
C MET A 80 -8.12 11.36 -3.92
N GLU A 81 -8.64 11.05 -2.74
CA GLU A 81 -7.87 10.58 -1.61
C GLU A 81 -8.50 9.31 -1.02
N TYR A 82 -7.66 8.40 -0.53
CA TYR A 82 -8.12 7.18 0.11
C TYR A 82 -7.11 6.69 1.13
N ILE A 83 -7.57 5.89 2.09
CA ILE A 83 -6.73 5.15 3.03
C ILE A 83 -6.86 3.66 2.76
N GLN A 84 -5.73 2.95 2.82
CA GLN A 84 -5.62 1.53 2.59
C GLN A 84 -4.76 0.86 3.64
N GLU A 85 -4.76 -0.46 3.65
CA GLU A 85 -3.90 -1.30 4.47
C GLU A 85 -2.41 -0.95 4.32
N ASP A 86 -1.71 -0.96 5.45
CA ASP A 86 -0.25 -0.86 5.51
C ASP A 86 0.36 -2.26 5.60
N LEU A 87 0.96 -2.71 4.50
CA LEU A 87 1.64 -4.02 4.40
C LEU A 87 3.07 -3.98 4.95
N GLY A 88 3.49 -2.85 5.53
CA GLY A 88 4.82 -2.66 6.10
C GLY A 88 5.90 -2.33 5.04
N ASP A 89 7.16 -2.49 5.45
CA ASP A 89 8.32 -2.02 4.68
C ASP A 89 9.11 -3.16 4.00
N GLY A 90 8.68 -4.41 4.18
CA GLY A 90 9.37 -5.58 3.66
C GLY A 90 9.28 -5.69 2.13
N GLN A 91 10.32 -5.29 1.42
CA GLN A 91 10.37 -5.44 -0.04
C GLN A 91 11.22 -6.64 -0.44
N LEU A 92 10.63 -7.57 -1.20
CA LEU A 92 11.32 -8.75 -1.73
C LEU A 92 12.60 -8.37 -2.50
N PHE A 93 12.57 -7.26 -3.25
CA PHE A 93 13.74 -6.79 -3.98
C PHE A 93 14.93 -6.49 -3.04
N GLU A 94 14.72 -5.77 -1.94
CA GLU A 94 15.79 -5.46 -0.99
C GLU A 94 16.35 -6.73 -0.31
N LEU A 95 15.52 -7.75 -0.08
CA LEU A 95 15.95 -9.05 0.43
C LEU A 95 16.82 -9.84 -0.56
N LEU A 96 16.63 -9.61 -1.87
CA LEU A 96 17.35 -10.30 -2.95
C LEU A 96 18.58 -9.53 -3.43
N LYS A 97 18.55 -8.20 -3.30
CA LYS A 97 19.52 -7.24 -3.83
C LYS A 97 20.99 -7.59 -3.58
N PRO A 98 21.41 -8.09 -2.40
CA PRO A 98 22.83 -8.37 -2.17
C PRO A 98 23.39 -9.50 -3.05
N GLN A 99 22.53 -10.34 -3.62
CA GLN A 99 22.89 -11.52 -4.42
C GLN A 99 22.61 -11.34 -5.92
N ILE A 100 21.92 -10.25 -6.31
CA ILE A 100 21.66 -9.92 -7.72
C ILE A 100 22.96 -9.85 -8.54
N PRO A 101 24.07 -9.22 -8.10
CA PRO A 101 25.27 -9.12 -8.92
C PRO A 101 25.93 -10.47 -9.23
N SER A 102 25.83 -11.43 -8.31
CA SER A 102 26.43 -12.77 -8.49
C SER A 102 25.47 -13.77 -9.13
N GLY A 103 24.16 -13.52 -9.08
CA GLY A 103 23.12 -14.47 -9.48
C GLY A 103 22.98 -15.69 -8.54
N ASN A 104 23.79 -15.76 -7.48
CA ASN A 104 23.84 -16.90 -6.57
C ASN A 104 22.94 -16.67 -5.35
N PHE A 105 21.66 -16.99 -5.51
CA PHE A 105 20.67 -16.90 -4.43
C PHE A 105 20.76 -18.07 -3.44
N SER A 106 20.57 -17.77 -2.15
CA SER A 106 20.46 -18.79 -1.09
C SER A 106 19.20 -19.64 -1.24
N SER A 107 19.12 -20.75 -0.51
CA SER A 107 17.90 -21.57 -0.45
C SER A 107 16.70 -20.75 0.03
N ASP A 108 16.89 -19.91 1.04
CA ASP A 108 15.82 -19.08 1.60
C ASP A 108 15.32 -18.04 0.59
N GLN A 109 16.24 -17.37 -0.12
CA GLN A 109 15.89 -16.40 -1.16
C GLN A 109 15.12 -17.04 -2.31
N LYS A 110 15.50 -18.26 -2.71
CA LYS A 110 14.76 -19.05 -3.71
C LYS A 110 13.37 -19.44 -3.20
N ASN A 111 13.23 -19.75 -1.91
CA ASN A 111 11.94 -20.04 -1.32
C ASN A 111 11.05 -18.80 -1.28
N TRP A 112 11.56 -17.63 -0.88
CA TRP A 112 10.79 -16.38 -0.94
C TRP A 112 10.29 -16.04 -2.35
N LEU A 113 11.10 -16.29 -3.39
CA LEU A 113 10.66 -16.14 -4.78
C LEU A 113 9.53 -17.12 -5.13
N ARG A 114 9.64 -18.38 -4.72
CA ARG A 114 8.58 -19.38 -4.94
C ARG A 114 7.30 -19.04 -4.21
N ASP A 115 7.42 -18.57 -2.97
CA ASP A 115 6.28 -18.14 -2.15
C ASP A 115 5.61 -16.93 -2.81
N ALA A 116 6.36 -15.92 -3.25
CA ALA A 116 5.78 -14.77 -3.96
C ALA A 116 5.06 -15.19 -5.26
N LEU A 117 5.64 -16.13 -6.02
CA LEU A 117 5.01 -16.65 -7.24
C LEU A 117 3.78 -17.50 -6.97
N SER A 118 3.71 -18.22 -5.84
CA SER A 118 2.54 -19.05 -5.50
C SER A 118 1.33 -18.22 -5.07
N LEU A 119 1.54 -16.94 -4.76
CA LEU A 119 0.47 -15.97 -4.48
C LEU A 119 -0.12 -15.33 -5.75
N LEU A 120 0.47 -15.58 -6.92
CA LEU A 120 -0.07 -15.16 -8.21
C LEU A 120 -1.11 -16.17 -8.72
N PRO A 121 -2.12 -15.73 -9.49
CA PRO A 121 -3.12 -16.62 -10.07
C PRO A 121 -2.58 -17.53 -11.17
#